data_AF-A0AA39VEB1-F1
#
_entry.id   AF-A0AA39VEB1-F1
#
_cell.length_a   1.000
_cell.length_b   1.000
_cell.length_c   1.000
_cell.angle_alpha   90.00
_cell.angle_beta   90.00
_cell.angle_gamma   90.00
#
_symmetry.space_group_name_H-M   'P 1'
#
loop_
_entity.id
_entity.type
_entity.pdbx_description
1 polymer ?
#
loop_
_entity_poly.entity_id
_entity_poly.type
_entity_poly.pdbx_seq_one_letter_code
_entity_poly.pdbx_strand_id
1 'polypeptide(L)'
;MLLVNMWAIQNDPKNWEEPRKFKPERFEGFEGTRDGFKLAPFGSGRRSCPGESLAMRMVGFALGSLIQCFEWDRVGEEIVDMTEGSGLTLSKAQLLQAEYRPRPTMIKLLSQI
;
A
#
# COMPACT_ATOMS: atom_id res chain seq x y z
N MET A 1 1.76 27.29 11.43
CA MET A 1 1.89 26.13 10.53
C MET A 1 0.85 25.10 10.93
N LEU A 2 0.00 24.64 10.01
CA LEU A 2 -1.00 23.61 10.28
C LEU A 2 -0.54 22.31 9.61
N LEU A 3 -0.41 21.24 10.39
CA LEU A 3 -0.07 19.91 9.91
C LEU A 3 -1.19 18.95 10.27
N VAL A 4 -1.70 18.23 9.28
CA VAL A 4 -2.72 17.21 9.49
C VAL A 4 -2.01 15.89 9.76
N ASN A 5 -2.21 15.33 10.95
CA ASN A 5 -1.65 14.02 11.31
C ASN A 5 -2.50 12.90 10.69
N MET A 6 -2.34 12.70 9.38
CA MET A 6 -3.10 11.72 8.61
C MET A 6 -2.86 10.29 9.10
N TRP A 7 -1.63 9.96 9.51
CA TRP A 7 -1.29 8.64 10.05
C TRP A 7 -2.08 8.34 11.32
N ALA A 8 -2.20 9.29 12.25
CA ALA A 8 -2.97 9.09 13.47
C ALA A 8 -4.46 8.89 13.18
N ILE A 9 -5.04 9.67 12.25
CA ILE A 9 -6.46 9.52 11.86
C ILE A 9 -6.73 8.13 11.26
N GLN A 10 -5.85 7.68 10.36
CA GLN A 10 -5.96 6.38 9.68
C GLN A 10 -5.70 5.20 10.62
N ASN A 11 -5.05 5.43 11.77
CA ASN A 11 -4.78 4.40 12.78
C ASN A 11 -5.61 4.58 14.07
N ASP A 12 -6.59 5.49 14.09
CA ASP A 12 -7.41 5.74 15.27
C ASP A 12 -8.47 4.64 15.44
N PRO A 13 -8.49 3.88 16.55
CA PRO A 13 -9.49 2.85 16.81
C PRO A 13 -10.93 3.40 16.93
N LYS A 14 -11.11 4.70 17.11
CA LYS A 14 -12.45 5.33 17.07
C LYS A 14 -13.00 5.45 15.64
N ASN A 15 -12.13 5.48 14.64
CA ASN A 15 -12.50 5.62 13.23
C ASN A 15 -12.47 4.29 12.49
N TRP A 16 -11.57 3.38 12.91
CA TRP A 16 -11.26 2.11 12.25
C TRP A 16 -11.27 0.97 13.27
N GLU A 17 -12.08 -0.06 13.04
CA GLU A 17 -11.95 -1.34 13.76
C GLU A 17 -10.56 -1.93 13.49
N GLU A 18 -9.84 -2.45 14.49
CA GLU A 18 -8.53 -3.12 14.31
C GLU A 18 -7.55 -2.37 13.36
N PRO A 19 -7.21 -1.09 13.62
CA PRO A 19 -6.52 -0.22 12.66
C PRO A 19 -5.12 -0.71 12.26
N ARG A 20 -4.49 -1.50 13.13
CA ARG A 20 -3.14 -2.05 12.91
C ARG A 20 -3.12 -3.33 12.09
N LYS A 21 -4.28 -3.94 11.79
CA LYS A 21 -4.35 -5.13 10.95
C LYS A 21 -4.52 -4.73 9.48
N PHE A 22 -3.68 -5.32 8.62
CA PHE A 22 -3.89 -5.27 7.18
C PHE A 22 -5.13 -6.11 6.82
N LYS A 23 -6.27 -5.44 6.62
CA LYS A 23 -7.59 -6.04 6.35
C LYS A 23 -8.22 -5.31 5.15
N PRO A 24 -7.86 -5.64 3.90
CA PRO A 24 -8.37 -4.98 2.70
C PRO A 24 -9.89 -4.96 2.60
N GLU A 25 -10.55 -5.98 3.12
CA GLU A 25 -12.01 -6.18 3.07
C GLU A 25 -12.77 -5.04 3.77
N ARG A 26 -12.13 -4.30 4.70
CA ARG A 26 -12.75 -3.13 5.35
C ARG A 26 -13.10 -2.00 4.39
N PHE A 27 -12.49 -2.00 3.21
CA PHE A 27 -12.69 -0.97 2.20
C PHE A 27 -13.77 -1.36 1.19
N GLU A 28 -14.38 -2.54 1.31
CA GLU A 28 -15.55 -2.90 0.50
C GLU A 28 -16.72 -1.94 0.81
N GLY A 29 -17.24 -1.28 -0.22
CA GLY A 29 -18.27 -0.26 -0.07
C GLY A 29 -17.80 1.08 0.53
N PHE A 30 -16.49 1.26 0.76
CA PHE A 30 -15.93 2.51 1.27
C PHE A 30 -15.83 3.56 0.15
N GLU A 31 -16.37 4.75 0.37
CA GLU A 31 -16.43 5.86 -0.59
C GLU A 31 -15.32 6.93 -0.39
N GLY A 32 -14.24 6.58 0.29
CA GLY A 32 -13.04 7.42 0.37
C GLY A 32 -13.22 8.64 1.27
N THR A 33 -13.02 9.84 0.72
CA THR A 33 -13.16 11.09 1.50
C THR A 33 -14.61 11.38 1.90
N ARG A 34 -15.59 10.75 1.24
CA ARG A 34 -17.02 10.89 1.57
C ARG A 34 -17.37 10.27 2.92
N ASP A 35 -16.59 9.31 3.40
CA ASP A 35 -16.70 8.72 4.72
C ASP A 35 -16.02 9.57 5.81
N GLY A 36 -16.20 10.89 5.75
CA GLY A 36 -15.70 11.83 6.75
C GLY A 36 -14.18 11.96 6.78
N PHE A 37 -13.51 11.84 5.62
CA PHE A 37 -12.05 11.97 5.49
C PHE A 37 -11.24 10.99 6.37
N LYS A 38 -11.83 9.87 6.78
CA LYS A 38 -11.14 8.81 7.55
C LYS A 38 -9.93 8.25 6.81
N LEU A 39 -9.94 8.31 5.48
CA LEU A 39 -8.83 7.98 4.59
C LEU A 39 -8.67 9.10 3.55
N ALA A 40 -7.51 9.76 3.54
CA ALA A 40 -7.17 10.78 2.54
C ALA A 40 -5.66 10.82 2.23
N PRO A 41 -5.06 9.72 1.72
CA PRO A 41 -3.63 9.63 1.41
C PRO A 41 -3.17 10.62 0.34
N PHE A 42 -4.09 11.06 -0.52
CA PHE A 42 -3.85 12.07 -1.55
C PHE A 42 -4.37 13.47 -1.16
N GLY A 43 -4.73 13.68 0.11
CA GLY A 43 -5.35 14.91 0.56
C GLY A 43 -6.78 15.09 0.01
N SER A 44 -7.28 16.33 0.03
CA SER A 44 -8.59 16.67 -0.52
C SER A 44 -8.70 18.15 -0.88
N GLY A 45 -9.69 18.50 -1.70
CA GLY A 45 -10.01 19.86 -2.10
C GLY A 45 -8.94 20.51 -2.99
N ARG A 46 -8.75 21.82 -2.85
CA ARG A 46 -7.88 22.64 -3.74
C ARG A 46 -6.39 22.26 -3.71
N ARG A 47 -5.96 21.47 -2.72
CA ARG A 47 -4.56 21.07 -2.51
C ARG A 47 -4.40 19.55 -2.49
N SER A 48 -5.37 18.81 -3.03
CA SER A 48 -5.21 17.37 -3.25
C SER A 48 -4.05 17.09 -4.21
N CYS A 49 -3.49 15.89 -4.12
CA CYS A 49 -2.41 15.44 -4.97
C CYS A 49 -2.91 15.37 -6.42
N PRO A 50 -2.33 16.14 -7.36
CA PRO A 50 -2.73 16.08 -8.77
C PRO A 50 -2.38 14.73 -9.42
N GLY A 51 -1.51 13.93 -8.79
CA GLY A 51 -1.09 12.61 -9.25
C GLY A 51 -1.92 11.44 -8.73
N GLU A 52 -2.99 11.66 -7.98
CA GLU A 52 -3.82 10.59 -7.39
C GLU A 52 -4.26 9.55 -8.42
N SER A 53 -4.84 9.99 -9.54
CA SER A 53 -5.36 9.09 -10.58
C SER A 53 -4.25 8.25 -11.24
N LEU A 54 -3.07 8.84 -11.44
CA LEU A 54 -1.90 8.14 -11.96
C LEU A 54 -1.38 7.12 -10.95
N ALA A 55 -1.23 7.52 -9.69
CA ALA A 55 -0.75 6.66 -8.61
C ALA A 55 -1.64 5.42 -8.45
N MET A 56 -2.97 5.61 -8.42
CA MET A 56 -3.91 4.49 -8.30
C MET A 56 -3.81 3.49 -9.45
N ARG A 57 -3.63 3.98 -10.69
CA ARG A 57 -3.42 3.11 -11.86
C ARG A 57 -2.09 2.37 -11.80
N MET A 58 -1.02 3.09 -11.47
CA MET A 58 0.34 2.52 -11.42
C MET A 58 0.48 1.48 -10.31
N VAL A 59 -0.02 1.77 -9.11
CA VAL A 59 0.03 0.83 -7.97
C VAL A 59 -0.77 -0.42 -8.28
N GLY A 60 -2.00 -0.28 -8.79
CA GLY A 60 -2.83 -1.44 -9.17
C GLY A 60 -2.17 -2.28 -10.27
N PHE A 61 -1.65 -1.65 -11.31
CA PHE A 61 -0.98 -2.34 -12.41
C PHE A 61 0.30 -3.06 -11.95
N ALA A 62 1.14 -2.38 -11.18
CA ALA A 62 2.38 -2.96 -10.67
C ALA A 62 2.09 -4.14 -9.74
N LEU A 63 1.21 -3.95 -8.75
CA LEU A 63 0.87 -5.01 -7.80
C LEU A 63 0.20 -6.21 -8.49
N GLY A 64 -0.75 -5.96 -9.39
CA GLY A 64 -1.39 -6.99 -10.20
C GLY A 64 -0.38 -7.78 -11.03
N SER A 65 0.55 -7.08 -11.69
CA SER A 65 1.62 -7.72 -12.48
C SER A 65 2.56 -8.56 -11.61
N LEU A 66 2.96 -8.06 -10.44
CA LEU A 66 3.84 -8.79 -9.51
C LEU A 66 3.17 -10.07 -9.00
N ILE A 67 1.88 -10.02 -8.65
CA ILE A 67 1.11 -11.18 -8.16
C ILE A 67 0.83 -12.18 -9.29
N GLN A 68 0.48 -11.68 -10.48
CA GLN A 68 0.16 -12.51 -11.64
C GLN A 68 1.40 -13.24 -12.17
N CYS A 69 2.56 -12.58 -12.18
CA CYS A 69 3.78 -13.12 -12.78
C CYS A 69 4.58 -14.01 -11.84
N PHE A 70 4.56 -13.73 -10.54
CA PHE A 70 5.50 -14.34 -9.59
C PHE A 70 4.81 -14.90 -8.35
N GLU A 71 5.41 -15.97 -7.82
CA GLU A 71 5.22 -16.39 -6.43
C GLU A 71 6.28 -15.70 -5.59
N TRP A 72 5.87 -15.18 -4.43
CA TRP A 72 6.72 -14.41 -3.54
C TRP A 72 6.95 -15.19 -2.26
N ASP A 73 8.20 -15.18 -1.80
CA ASP A 73 8.60 -15.78 -0.53
C ASP A 73 9.49 -14.82 0.25
N ARG A 74 9.61 -15.08 1.55
CA ARG A 74 10.52 -14.34 2.42
C ARG A 74 11.94 -14.81 2.22
N VAL A 75 12.90 -13.93 2.45
CA VAL A 75 14.29 -14.34 2.58
C VAL A 75 14.44 -14.99 3.96
N GLY A 76 14.58 -16.32 3.98
CA GLY A 76 14.63 -17.09 5.23
C GLY A 76 13.27 -17.24 5.92
N GLU A 77 13.29 -17.69 7.18
CA GLU A 77 12.07 -18.02 7.93
C GLU A 77 11.48 -16.83 8.71
N GLU A 78 12.27 -15.77 8.92
CA GLU A 78 11.87 -14.61 9.71
C GLU A 78 10.73 -13.82 9.04
N ILE A 79 9.89 -13.18 9.86
CA ILE A 79 8.83 -12.31 9.36
C ILE A 79 9.48 -11.00 8.89
N VAL A 80 8.99 -10.45 7.78
CA VAL A 80 9.43 -9.14 7.28
C VAL A 80 9.20 -8.07 8.34
N ASP A 81 10.28 -7.40 8.76
CA ASP A 81 10.21 -6.27 9.68
C ASP A 81 9.41 -5.12 9.04
N MET A 82 8.30 -4.71 9.64
CA MET A 82 7.46 -3.61 9.15
C MET A 82 7.67 -2.29 9.90
N THR A 83 8.76 -2.18 10.67
CA THR A 83 9.10 -0.96 11.41
C THR A 83 9.20 0.24 10.47
N GLU A 84 8.56 1.34 10.86
CA GLU A 84 8.52 2.59 10.11
C GLU A 84 9.86 3.34 10.26
N GLY A 85 10.38 3.84 9.15
CA GLY A 85 11.56 4.70 9.11
C GLY A 85 11.21 6.16 9.44
N SER A 86 12.24 6.96 9.74
CA SER A 86 12.08 8.40 9.95
C SER A 86 12.08 9.17 8.64
N GLY A 87 11.16 10.11 8.45
CA GLY A 87 11.15 10.99 7.28
C GLY A 87 9.84 11.72 7.06
N LEU A 88 9.76 12.49 5.96
CA LEU A 88 8.52 13.13 5.52
C LEU A 88 7.52 12.13 4.91
N THR A 89 8.02 11.00 4.42
CA THR A 89 7.23 9.88 3.90
C THR A 89 7.34 8.69 4.84
N LEU A 90 6.28 7.86 4.88
CA LEU A 90 6.25 6.65 5.69
C LEU A 90 6.94 5.51 4.92
N SER A 91 8.26 5.46 5.03
CA SER A 91 9.07 4.37 4.46
C SER A 91 9.32 3.27 5.50
N LYS A 92 9.74 2.08 5.08
CA LYS A 92 10.26 1.07 6.01
C LYS A 92 11.63 1.49 6.54
N ALA A 93 11.90 1.19 7.81
CA ALA A 93 13.21 1.42 8.43
C ALA A 93 14.31 0.58 7.78
N GLN A 94 13.98 -0.65 7.37
CA GLN A 94 14.85 -1.56 6.62
C GLN A 94 14.26 -1.80 5.23
N LEU A 95 15.08 -1.82 4.18
CA LEU A 95 14.60 -2.10 2.82
C LEU A 95 13.98 -3.50 2.74
N LEU A 96 12.92 -3.65 1.94
CA LEU A 96 12.29 -4.95 1.72
C LEU A 96 13.21 -5.82 0.86
N GLN A 97 13.50 -7.03 1.34
CA GLN A 97 14.08 -8.11 0.55
C GLN A 97 13.05 -9.23 0.44
N ALA A 98 12.94 -9.83 -0.75
CA ALA A 98 12.02 -10.92 -1.02
C ALA A 98 12.61 -11.85 -2.08
N GLU A 99 12.35 -13.14 -1.94
CA GLU A 99 12.58 -14.10 -3.01
C GLU A 99 11.36 -14.15 -3.91
N TYR A 100 11.59 -14.38 -5.20
CA TYR A 100 10.50 -14.54 -6.16
C TYR A 100 10.81 -15.64 -7.16
N ARG A 101 9.76 -16.34 -7.58
CA ARG A 101 9.83 -17.38 -8.61
C ARG A 101 8.76 -17.11 -9.68
N PRO A 102 9.10 -17.08 -10.98
CA PRO A 102 8.09 -16.99 -12.03
C PRO A 102 7.03 -18.08 -11.91
N ARG A 103 5.76 -17.73 -12.02
CA ARG A 103 4.67 -18.73 -12.07
C ARG A 103 4.80 -19.56 -13.35
N PRO A 104 4.52 -20.88 -13.33
CA PRO A 104 4.70 -21.74 -14.50
C PRO A 104 3.97 -21.25 -15.76
N THR A 105 2.78 -20.69 -15.61
CA THR A 105 1.97 -20.13 -16.71
C THR A 105 2.60 -18.90 -17.36
N MET A 106 3.51 -18.22 -16.68
CA MET A 106 4.10 -16.95 -17.09
C MET A 106 5.54 -17.09 -17.61
N ILE A 107 6.20 -18.23 -17.39
CA ILE A 107 7.61 -18.46 -17.79
C ILE A 107 7.85 -18.14 -19.28
N LYS A 108 6.99 -18.67 -20.17
CA LYS A 108 7.14 -18.46 -21.62
C LYS A 108 7.05 -16.98 -22.01
N LEU A 109 6.15 -16.23 -21.38
CA LEU A 109 6.00 -14.79 -21.64
C LEU A 109 7.22 -14.04 -21.11
N LEU A 110 7.63 -14.33 -19.87
CA LEU A 110 8.74 -13.64 -19.22
C LEU A 110 10.10 -13.92 -19.89
N SER A 111 10.27 -15.08 -20.54
CA SER A 111 11.50 -15.40 -21.28
C SER A 111 11.65 -14.62 -22.61
N GLN A 112 10.61 -13.90 -23.03
CA GLN A 112 10.60 -13.14 -24.29
C GLN A 112 10.91 -11.65 -24.09
N ILE A 113 11.04 -11.21 -22.84
CA ILE A 113 11.33 -9.84 -22.42
C ILE A 113 12.80 -9.78 -22.00
#